data_AF-A0A1Z8PXB7-F1
#
_entry.id   AF-A0A1Z8PXB7-F1
#
_cell.length_a   1.000
_cell.length_b   1.000
_cell.length_c   1.000
_cell.angle_alpha   90.00
_cell.angle_beta   90.00
_cell.angle_gamma   90.00
#
_symmetry.space_group_name_H-M   'P 1'
#
loop_
_entity.id
_entity.type
_entity.pdbx_description
1 polymer ?
#
loop_
_entity_poly.entity_id
_entity_poly.type
_entity_poly.pdbx_seq_one_letter_code
_entity_poly.pdbx_strand_id
1 'polypeptide(L)'
;MNTPPLNSNKNNKIPTPFSLRLTFEERAALEQEAGDEPLGAYIRKKLLGNKRKPRRRRSRTRKPLKDEKALGELLGKLGESRLASNVNQLAKAANSGSLPVTPDTEKALQTACDDVRAMRMLLMQALGYYSSEV
;
A
#
# COMPACT_ATOMS: atom_id res chain seq x y z
N MET A 1 -27.62 -50.36 33.76
CA MET A 1 -27.23 -49.33 32.77
C MET A 1 -26.51 -48.21 33.50
N ASN A 2 -25.38 -47.74 32.96
CA ASN A 2 -24.90 -46.35 32.95
C ASN A 2 -23.41 -46.33 32.59
N THR A 3 -23.12 -46.24 31.30
CA THR A 3 -21.81 -45.90 30.75
C THR A 3 -21.61 -44.38 30.85
N PRO A 4 -20.48 -43.87 31.39
CA PRO A 4 -20.16 -42.45 31.29
C PRO A 4 -19.70 -42.09 29.87
N PRO A 5 -19.92 -40.84 29.41
CA PRO A 5 -19.78 -40.48 28.00
C PRO A 5 -18.30 -40.35 27.58
N LEU A 6 -17.96 -40.90 26.40
CA LEU A 6 -16.72 -40.56 25.71
C LEU A 6 -16.76 -39.10 25.24
N ASN A 7 -16.07 -38.21 25.96
CA ASN A 7 -15.86 -36.84 25.52
C ASN A 7 -14.75 -36.82 24.44
N SER A 8 -15.16 -36.88 23.16
CA SER A 8 -14.25 -36.83 22.01
C SER A 8 -13.97 -35.39 21.57
N ASN A 9 -13.33 -34.59 22.43
CA ASN A 9 -12.86 -33.28 22.02
C ASN A 9 -11.56 -33.40 21.21
N LYS A 10 -11.69 -33.68 19.90
CA LYS A 10 -10.58 -33.66 18.95
C LYS A 10 -10.11 -32.22 18.71
N ASN A 11 -9.41 -31.66 19.70
CA ASN A 11 -8.67 -30.42 19.54
C ASN A 11 -7.67 -30.62 18.38
N ASN A 12 -7.84 -29.87 17.29
CA ASN A 12 -6.86 -29.74 16.21
C ASN A 12 -5.56 -29.17 16.80
N LYS A 13 -4.68 -30.05 17.29
CA LYS A 13 -3.39 -29.72 17.88
C LYS A 13 -2.46 -29.24 16.76
N ILE A 14 -2.58 -27.97 16.37
CA ILE A 14 -1.47 -27.30 15.69
C ILE A 14 -0.30 -27.32 16.66
N PRO A 15 0.88 -27.84 16.28
CA PRO A 15 2.04 -27.82 17.16
C PRO A 15 2.35 -26.38 17.55
N THR A 16 2.77 -26.19 18.81
CA THR A 16 3.16 -24.88 19.31
C THR A 16 4.27 -24.28 18.44
N PRO A 17 4.32 -22.95 18.27
CA PRO A 17 5.35 -22.31 17.46
C PRO A 17 6.76 -22.66 17.97
N PHE A 18 7.67 -22.95 17.05
CA PHE A 18 9.09 -23.15 17.36
C PHE A 18 9.73 -21.80 17.71
N SER A 19 10.34 -21.71 18.90
CA SER A 19 11.11 -20.55 19.34
C SER A 19 12.60 -20.73 19.02
N LEU A 20 13.19 -19.74 18.36
CA LEU A 20 14.62 -19.71 18.04
C LEU A 20 15.26 -18.56 18.82
N ARG A 21 16.29 -18.85 19.62
CA ARG A 21 17.11 -17.81 20.26
C ARG A 21 18.13 -17.30 19.25
N LEU A 22 18.23 -15.99 19.13
CA LEU A 22 19.20 -15.30 18.29
C LEU A 22 19.90 -14.25 19.15
N THR A 23 21.21 -14.11 18.95
CA THR A 23 21.95 -12.94 19.42
C THR A 23 21.50 -11.68 18.67
N PHE A 24 21.89 -10.51 19.16
CA PHE A 24 21.56 -9.24 18.52
C PHE A 24 22.13 -9.17 17.09
N GLU A 25 23.37 -9.60 16.90
CA GLU A 25 24.06 -9.59 15.60
C GLU A 25 23.39 -10.54 14.59
N GLU A 26 23.09 -11.77 15.00
CA GLU A 26 22.41 -12.74 14.14
C GLU A 26 21.02 -12.25 13.73
N ARG A 27 20.27 -11.66 14.67
CA ARG A 27 18.95 -11.11 14.36
C ARG A 27 19.05 -9.93 13.40
N ALA A 28 20.01 -9.03 13.60
CA ALA A 28 20.22 -7.89 12.72
C ALA A 28 20.60 -8.33 11.30
N ALA A 29 21.50 -9.31 11.16
CA ALA A 29 21.88 -9.87 9.87
C ALA A 29 20.66 -10.48 9.13
N LEU A 30 19.82 -11.23 9.85
CA LEU A 30 18.60 -11.82 9.26
C LEU A 30 17.54 -10.77 8.92
N GLU A 31 17.42 -9.69 9.70
CA GLU A 31 16.49 -8.59 9.39
C GLU A 31 16.95 -7.79 8.17
N GLN A 32 18.25 -7.61 7.97
CA GLN A 32 18.80 -6.99 6.75
C GLN A 32 18.57 -7.87 5.52
N GLU A 33 18.82 -9.18 5.63
CA GLU A 33 18.62 -10.12 4.51
C GLU A 33 17.12 -10.31 4.18
N ALA A 34 16.24 -10.17 5.18
CA ALA A 34 14.80 -10.27 4.99
C ALA A 34 14.18 -9.03 4.29
N GLY A 35 14.80 -7.85 4.43
CA GLY A 35 14.30 -6.59 3.87
C GLY A 35 12.85 -6.30 4.30
N ASP A 36 11.94 -6.26 3.33
CA ASP A 36 10.51 -6.00 3.56
C ASP A 36 9.71 -7.25 3.96
N GLU A 37 10.30 -8.46 3.88
CA GLU A 37 9.63 -9.70 4.28
C GLU A 37 9.65 -9.84 5.82
N PRO A 38 8.54 -10.23 6.47
CA PRO A 38 8.57 -10.52 7.90
C PRO A 38 9.60 -11.61 8.24
N LEU A 39 10.45 -11.37 9.23
CA LEU A 39 11.57 -12.24 9.63
C LEU A 39 11.19 -13.73 9.71
N GLY A 40 10.06 -14.07 10.33
CA GLY A 40 9.60 -15.46 10.43
C GLY A 40 9.14 -16.09 9.10
N ALA A 41 8.68 -15.28 8.14
CA ALA A 41 8.36 -15.74 6.79
C ALA A 41 9.64 -15.98 5.96
N TYR A 42 10.61 -15.06 6.10
CA TYR A 42 11.94 -15.15 5.51
C TYR A 42 12.71 -16.38 6.01
N ILE A 43 12.87 -16.54 7.34
CA ILE A 43 13.53 -17.70 7.96
C ILE A 43 12.90 -19.01 7.49
N ARG A 44 11.57 -19.07 7.47
CA ARG A 44 10.83 -20.25 7.00
C ARG A 44 11.04 -20.51 5.50
N LYS A 45 11.18 -19.47 4.68
CA LYS A 45 11.47 -19.57 3.23
C LYS A 45 12.85 -20.17 3.02
N LYS A 46 13.85 -19.66 3.72
CA LYS A 46 15.23 -20.15 3.68
C LYS A 46 15.34 -21.61 4.13
N LEU A 47 14.63 -21.99 5.20
CA LEU A 47 14.65 -23.36 5.76
C LEU A 47 13.85 -24.39 4.94
N LEU A 48 12.65 -24.04 4.48
CA LEU A 48 11.72 -25.01 3.90
C LEU A 48 11.63 -24.95 2.36
N GLY A 49 12.18 -23.91 1.73
CA GLY A 49 12.21 -23.74 0.28
C GLY A 49 10.89 -24.10 -0.40
N ASN A 50 10.96 -25.04 -1.35
CA ASN A 50 9.84 -25.53 -2.16
C ASN A 50 8.92 -26.54 -1.44
N LYS A 51 9.27 -27.01 -0.23
CA LYS A 51 8.44 -27.94 0.54
C LYS A 51 7.28 -27.23 1.27
N ARG A 52 7.13 -25.91 1.09
CA ARG A 52 6.04 -25.12 1.70
C ARG A 52 4.75 -25.25 0.91
N LYS A 53 3.67 -25.69 1.59
CA LYS A 53 2.31 -25.36 1.14
C LYS A 53 2.11 -23.84 1.24
N PRO A 54 1.61 -23.16 0.19
CA PRO A 54 1.35 -21.72 0.24
C PRO A 54 0.28 -21.46 1.31
N ARG A 55 0.65 -20.74 2.38
CA ARG A 55 -0.33 -20.21 3.34
C ARG A 55 -0.85 -18.90 2.78
N ARG A 56 -2.15 -18.63 2.94
CA ARG A 56 -2.76 -17.32 2.66
C ARG A 56 -1.86 -16.24 3.27
N ARG A 57 -1.18 -15.47 2.41
CA ARG A 57 -0.45 -14.27 2.82
C ARG A 57 -1.49 -13.35 3.45
N ARG A 58 -1.49 -13.22 4.78
CA ARG A 58 -2.24 -12.13 5.41
C ARG A 58 -1.48 -10.87 4.96
N SER A 59 -2.03 -10.12 4.02
CA SER A 59 -1.42 -8.94 3.40
C SER A 59 -1.19 -7.77 4.37
N ARG A 60 -1.17 -8.00 5.68
CA ARG A 60 -1.28 -6.97 6.73
C ARG A 60 0.06 -6.54 7.33
N THR A 61 1.18 -6.77 6.66
CA THR A 61 2.48 -6.37 7.22
C THR A 61 3.53 -6.13 6.14
N ARG A 62 3.19 -5.37 5.09
CA ARG A 62 4.22 -4.50 4.53
C ARG A 62 4.38 -3.37 5.56
N LYS A 63 5.59 -3.20 6.11
CA LYS A 63 5.89 -1.95 6.82
C LYS A 63 5.66 -0.85 5.80
N PRO A 64 4.88 0.19 6.11
CA PRO A 64 4.77 1.30 5.18
C PRO A 64 6.18 1.87 5.00
N LEU A 65 6.65 1.89 3.75
CA LEU A 65 7.89 2.59 3.42
C LEU A 65 7.72 4.03 3.93
N LYS A 66 8.79 4.64 4.44
CA LYS A 66 8.75 6.03 4.95
C LYS A 66 8.08 6.99 3.95
N ASP A 67 8.22 6.67 2.66
CA ASP A 67 7.65 7.41 1.53
C ASP A 67 6.11 7.28 1.42
N GLU A 68 5.49 6.17 1.83
CA GLU A 68 4.02 6.02 1.77
C GLU A 68 3.30 7.03 2.67
N LYS A 69 3.88 7.39 3.82
CA LYS A 69 3.29 8.41 4.71
C LYS A 69 3.37 9.81 4.08
N ALA A 70 4.52 10.18 3.53
CA ALA A 70 4.72 11.47 2.88
C ALA A 70 3.85 11.60 1.62
N LEU A 71 3.75 10.53 0.83
CA LEU A 71 2.86 10.46 -0.34
C LEU A 71 1.39 10.50 0.05
N GLY A 72 1.00 9.83 1.15
CA GLY A 72 -0.36 9.92 1.70
C GLY A 72 -0.73 11.32 2.19
N GLU A 73 0.20 12.02 2.85
CA GLU A 73 -0.01 13.41 3.29
C GLU A 73 -0.12 14.36 2.09
N LEU A 74 0.71 14.17 1.07
CA LEU A 74 0.64 14.93 -0.18
C LEU A 74 -0.71 14.72 -0.89
N LEU A 75 -1.22 13.49 -0.95
CA LEU A 75 -2.56 13.20 -1.48
C LEU A 75 -3.67 13.86 -0.66
N GLY A 76 -3.54 13.86 0.67
CA GLY A 76 -4.47 14.56 1.56
C GLY A 76 -4.53 16.05 1.24
N LYS A 77 -3.37 16.71 1.16
CA LYS A 77 -3.26 18.14 0.79
C LYS A 77 -3.77 18.42 -0.62
N LEU A 78 -3.55 17.51 -1.57
CA LEU A 78 -4.10 17.62 -2.91
C LEU A 78 -5.64 17.55 -2.90
N GLY A 79 -6.22 16.64 -2.12
CA GLY A 79 -7.67 16.58 -1.91
C GLY A 79 -8.24 17.86 -1.27
N GLU A 80 -7.51 18.44 -0.32
CA GLU A 80 -7.88 19.70 0.35
C GLU A 80 -7.74 20.94 -0.53
N SER A 81 -6.90 20.91 -1.57
CA SER A 81 -6.59 22.06 -2.44
C SER A 81 -7.78 22.63 -3.24
N ARG A 82 -8.96 22.01 -3.13
CA ARG A 82 -10.22 22.44 -3.76
C ARG A 82 -10.11 22.62 -5.28
N LEU A 83 -9.15 21.97 -5.95
CA LEU A 83 -8.92 22.11 -7.39
C LEU A 83 -10.20 21.91 -8.22
N ALA A 84 -11.01 20.90 -7.91
CA ALA A 84 -12.29 20.66 -8.59
C ALA A 84 -13.27 21.83 -8.44
N SER A 85 -13.32 22.45 -7.26
CA SER A 85 -14.15 23.64 -7.00
C SER A 85 -13.67 24.84 -7.80
N ASN A 86 -12.35 25.08 -7.84
CA ASN A 86 -11.75 26.19 -8.57
C ASN A 86 -11.96 26.02 -10.09
N VAL A 87 -11.80 24.80 -10.62
CA VAL A 87 -12.11 24.48 -12.03
C VAL A 87 -13.59 24.73 -12.33
N ASN A 88 -14.50 24.35 -11.42
CA ASN A 88 -15.92 24.61 -11.60
C ASN A 88 -16.26 26.12 -11.57
N GLN A 89 -15.53 26.92 -10.78
CA GLN A 89 -15.66 28.38 -10.78
C GLN A 89 -15.17 29.00 -12.09
N LEU A 90 -14.05 28.51 -12.63
CA LEU A 90 -13.54 28.92 -13.95
C LEU A 90 -14.52 28.55 -15.07
N ALA A 91 -15.09 27.35 -15.05
CA ALA A 91 -16.11 26.93 -16.01
C ALA A 91 -17.36 27.80 -15.94
N LYS A 92 -17.83 28.15 -14.73
CA LYS A 92 -18.95 29.09 -14.56
C LYS A 92 -18.63 30.48 -15.08
N ALA A 93 -17.43 31.00 -14.79
CA ALA A 93 -17.01 32.32 -15.25
C ALA A 93 -16.82 32.39 -16.77
N ALA A 94 -16.35 31.30 -17.39
CA ALA A 94 -16.29 31.14 -18.85
C ALA A 94 -17.70 31.12 -19.47
N ASN A 95 -18.60 30.29 -18.93
CA ASN A 95 -19.98 30.19 -19.42
C ASN A 95 -20.78 31.49 -19.22
N SER A 96 -20.50 32.27 -18.19
CA SER A 96 -21.13 33.56 -17.93
C SER A 96 -20.52 34.72 -18.73
N GLY A 97 -19.45 34.47 -19.50
CA GLY A 97 -18.69 35.48 -20.22
C GLY A 97 -17.88 36.43 -19.32
N SER A 98 -17.79 36.17 -18.01
CA SER A 98 -17.00 36.98 -17.07
C SER A 98 -15.51 36.65 -17.10
N LEU A 99 -15.14 35.46 -17.60
CA LEU A 99 -13.77 35.11 -17.91
C LEU A 99 -13.55 35.26 -19.42
N PRO A 100 -12.69 36.20 -19.87
CA PRO A 100 -12.33 36.28 -21.28
C PRO A 100 -11.53 35.03 -21.67
N VAL A 101 -12.21 34.07 -22.31
CA VAL A 101 -11.61 32.83 -22.82
C VAL A 101 -10.91 33.15 -24.14
N THR A 102 -9.71 33.73 -24.01
CA THR A 102 -8.78 33.89 -25.11
C THR A 102 -8.08 32.56 -25.42
N PRO A 103 -7.55 32.37 -26.64
CA PRO A 103 -6.77 31.17 -26.97
C PRO A 103 -5.62 30.90 -26.00
N ASP A 104 -4.97 31.95 -25.49
CA ASP A 104 -3.89 31.84 -24.51
C ASP A 104 -4.39 31.33 -23.15
N THR A 105 -5.55 31.82 -22.68
CA THR A 105 -6.16 31.33 -21.44
C THR A 105 -6.65 29.89 -21.55
N GLU A 106 -7.20 29.49 -22.70
CA GLU A 106 -7.61 28.11 -22.95
C GLU A 106 -6.40 27.16 -22.92
N LYS A 107 -5.31 27.56 -23.60
CA LYS A 107 -4.05 26.82 -23.60
C LYS A 107 -3.44 26.70 -22.21
N ALA A 108 -3.46 27.77 -21.42
CA ALA A 108 -2.97 27.76 -20.04
C ALA A 108 -3.79 26.80 -19.14
N LEU A 109 -5.11 26.78 -19.31
CA LEU A 109 -5.99 25.86 -18.57
C LEU A 109 -5.78 24.40 -18.97
N GLN A 110 -5.63 24.13 -20.27
CA GLN A 110 -5.34 22.78 -20.75
C GLN A 110 -4.01 22.27 -20.20
N THR A 111 -2.96 23.11 -20.25
CA THR A 111 -1.64 22.80 -19.69
C THR A 111 -1.73 22.49 -18.20
N ALA A 112 -2.44 23.32 -17.42
CA ALA A 112 -2.62 23.10 -16.00
C ALA A 112 -3.38 21.79 -15.69
N CYS A 113 -4.39 21.43 -16.49
CA CYS A 113 -5.09 20.15 -16.35
C CYS A 113 -4.17 18.96 -16.61
N ASP A 114 -3.31 19.07 -17.62
CA ASP A 114 -2.36 18.02 -17.98
C ASP A 114 -1.27 17.86 -16.91
N ASP A 115 -0.77 18.94 -16.34
CA ASP A 115 0.18 18.94 -15.22
C ASP A 115 -0.42 18.26 -13.97
N VAL A 116 -1.68 18.56 -13.63
CA VAL A 116 -2.39 17.91 -12.51
C VAL A 116 -2.57 16.42 -12.77
N ARG A 117 -2.89 16.02 -14.01
CA ARG A 117 -3.01 14.60 -14.39
C ARG A 117 -1.66 13.89 -14.29
N ALA A 118 -0.58 14.52 -14.75
CA ALA A 118 0.77 13.98 -14.66
C ALA A 118 1.22 13.80 -13.20
N MET A 119 1.03 14.83 -12.36
CA MET A 119 1.31 14.75 -10.93
C MET A 119 0.55 13.59 -10.26
N ARG A 120 -0.76 13.44 -10.55
CA ARG A 120 -1.58 12.34 -10.02
C ARG A 120 -1.01 10.96 -10.43
N MET A 121 -0.64 10.80 -11.70
CA MET A 121 -0.11 9.53 -12.21
C MET A 121 1.20 9.15 -11.51
N LEU A 122 2.15 10.08 -11.41
CA LEU A 122 3.42 9.87 -10.72
C LEU A 122 3.21 9.47 -9.25
N LEU A 123 2.28 10.13 -8.57
CA LEU A 123 1.94 9.84 -7.18
C LEU A 123 1.36 8.42 -7.01
N MET A 124 0.42 8.03 -7.87
CA MET A 124 -0.18 6.70 -7.81
C MET A 124 0.80 5.58 -8.21
N GLN A 125 1.75 5.85 -9.09
CA GLN A 125 2.84 4.93 -9.41
C GLN A 125 3.80 4.78 -8.22
N ALA A 126 4.20 5.88 -7.58
CA ALA A 126 5.06 5.86 -6.39
C ALA A 126 4.43 5.10 -5.21
N LEU A 127 3.09 5.13 -5.10
CA LEU A 127 2.32 4.37 -4.12
C LEU A 127 2.04 2.91 -4.51
N GLY A 128 2.47 2.48 -5.70
CA GLY A 128 2.30 1.10 -6.16
C GLY A 128 0.88 0.72 -6.57
N TYR A 129 0.00 1.69 -6.83
CA TYR A 129 -1.35 1.43 -7.36
C TYR A 129 -1.35 1.16 -8.87
N TYR A 130 -0.37 1.70 -9.60
CA TYR A 130 -0.13 1.38 -10.99
C TYR A 130 1.19 0.60 -11.07
N SER A 131 1.07 -0.71 -11.22
CA SER A 131 2.23 -1.56 -11.50
C SER A 131 2.68 -1.26 -12.93
N SER A 132 3.81 -0.57 -13.08
CA SER A 132 4.61 -0.71 -14.29
C SER A 132 5.27 -2.08 -14.21
N GLU A 133 4.52 -3.13 -14.52
CA GLU A 133 5.12 -4.41 -14.88
C GLU A 133 5.71 -4.25 -16.29
N VAL A 134 7.03 -4.03 -16.33
CA VAL A 134 7.94 -4.55 -17.35
C VAL A 134 9.18 -5.05 -16.63
#